data_AF-A0A1G5GYF6-F1
#
_entry.id   AF-A0A1G5GYF6-F1
#
_cell.length_a   1.000
_cell.length_b   1.000
_cell.length_c   1.000
_cell.angle_alpha   90.00
_cell.angle_beta   90.00
_cell.angle_gamma   90.00
#
_symmetry.space_group_name_H-M   'P 1'
#
loop_
_entity.id
_entity.type
_entity.pdbx_description
1 polymer ?
#
loop_
_entity_poly.entity_id
_entity_poly.type
_entity_poly.pdbx_seq_one_letter_code
_entity_poly.pdbx_strand_id
1 'polypeptide(L)'
;MVIASTVSILAFFGLFGAYAEAFSTFIAAGLSLTLCPLIAWATKGKYYLARPNPVNGPGVEIEDITATHICSVCDTAYELPDIADCPVRSGSVCSLCCSLDAECGEVRRNEPTAGPVRMPMPTIRTATATATASAEAKA
;
A
#
# COMPACT_ATOMS: atom_id res chain seq x y z
N MET A 1 -1.83 -12.14 5.24
CA MET A 1 -1.31 -12.07 6.63
C MET A 1 -2.13 -12.95 7.57
N VAL A 2 -3.33 -12.55 8.01
CA VAL A 2 -4.12 -13.29 9.02
C VAL A 2 -4.30 -14.78 8.70
N ILE A 3 -4.74 -15.10 7.48
CA ILE A 3 -5.02 -16.48 7.05
C ILE A 3 -3.75 -17.36 7.06
N ALA A 4 -2.62 -16.81 6.61
CA ALA A 4 -1.35 -17.56 6.59
C ALA A 4 -0.83 -17.82 8.00
N SER A 5 -0.93 -16.84 8.89
CA SER A 5 -0.49 -16.96 10.28
C SER A 5 -1.33 -17.98 11.07
N THR A 6 -2.66 -17.96 10.94
CA THR A 6 -3.51 -18.95 11.63
C THR A 6 -3.25 -20.37 11.15
N VAL A 7 -3.09 -20.58 9.84
CA VAL A 7 -2.77 -21.91 9.28
C VAL A 7 -1.40 -22.39 9.73
N SER A 8 -0.39 -21.52 9.77
CA SER A 8 0.96 -21.85 10.25
C SER A 8 0.98 -22.27 11.72
N ILE A 9 0.27 -21.54 12.57
CA ILE A 9 0.17 -21.85 14.01
C ILE A 9 -0.52 -23.20 14.22
N LEU A 10 -1.62 -23.47 13.52
CA LEU A 10 -2.32 -24.76 13.61
C LEU A 10 -1.48 -25.94 13.10
N ALA A 11 -0.66 -25.71 12.05
CA ALA A 11 0.28 -26.71 11.56
C ALA A 11 1.43 -26.97 12.57
N PHE A 12 1.90 -25.94 13.28
CA PHE A 12 2.93 -26.06 14.29
C PHE A 12 2.47 -26.83 15.54
N PHE A 13 1.19 -26.71 15.93
CA PHE A 13 0.61 -27.52 17.02
C PHE A 13 0.35 -28.99 16.65
N GLY A 14 0.79 -29.44 15.47
CA GLY A 14 0.75 -30.85 15.07
C GLY A 14 -0.64 -31.35 14.65
N LEU A 15 -1.62 -30.45 14.46
CA LEU A 15 -2.99 -30.81 14.07
C LEU A 15 -3.06 -31.53 12.71
N PHE A 16 -2.06 -31.30 11.85
CA PHE A 16 -1.95 -31.86 10.50
C PHE A 16 -0.88 -32.98 10.38
N GLY A 17 -0.33 -33.45 11.50
CA GLY A 17 0.68 -34.51 11.57
C GLY A 17 2.14 -34.03 11.56
N ALA A 18 3.08 -34.94 11.83
CA ALA A 18 4.50 -34.63 12.07
C ALA A 18 5.22 -33.97 10.88
N TYR A 19 4.80 -34.26 9.65
CA TYR A 19 5.38 -33.63 8.46
C TYR A 19 4.95 -32.16 8.31
N ALA A 20 3.74 -31.80 8.74
CA ALA A 20 3.24 -30.43 8.64
C ALA A 20 3.89 -29.50 9.67
N GLU A 21 4.33 -30.04 10.81
CA GLU A 21 5.06 -29.31 11.86
C GLU A 21 6.42 -28.80 11.35
N ALA A 22 7.22 -29.70 10.73
CA ALA A 22 8.54 -29.36 10.20
C ALA A 22 8.51 -28.40 9.00
N PHE A 23 7.42 -28.39 8.23
CA PHE A 23 7.26 -27.55 7.03
C PHE A 23 6.33 -26.34 7.24
N SER A 24 5.96 -26.00 8.47
CA SER A 24 5.03 -24.92 8.80
C SER A 24 5.39 -23.55 8.18
N THR A 25 6.69 -23.21 8.14
CA THR A 25 7.19 -21.98 7.50
C THR A 25 7.00 -22.00 5.99
N PHE A 26 7.26 -23.14 5.33
CA PHE A 26 7.08 -23.29 3.88
C PHE A 26 5.61 -23.27 3.48
N ILE A 27 4.73 -23.86 4.31
CA ILE A 27 3.28 -23.78 4.13
C ILE A 27 2.81 -22.32 4.21
N ALA A 28 3.27 -21.56 5.21
CA ALA A 28 2.90 -20.16 5.38
C ALA A 28 3.39 -19.29 4.21
N ALA A 29 4.64 -19.47 3.78
CA ALA A 29 5.23 -18.78 2.63
C ALA A 29 4.46 -19.10 1.36
N GLY A 30 4.20 -20.38 1.09
CA GLY A 30 3.39 -20.84 -0.04
C GLY A 30 2.01 -20.20 -0.02
N LEU A 31 1.30 -20.27 1.11
CA LEU A 31 -0.04 -19.67 1.25
C LEU A 31 -0.02 -18.16 0.94
N SER A 32 0.99 -17.44 1.43
CA SER A 32 1.11 -16.00 1.17
C SER A 32 1.30 -15.69 -0.32
N LEU A 33 2.13 -16.49 -1.01
CA LEU A 33 2.43 -16.31 -2.42
C LEU A 33 1.20 -16.60 -3.29
N THR A 34 0.38 -17.58 -2.91
CA THR A 34 -0.83 -17.96 -3.67
C THR A 34 -2.04 -17.06 -3.35
N LEU A 35 -2.21 -16.63 -2.08
CA LEU A 35 -3.34 -15.77 -1.73
C LEU A 35 -3.25 -14.36 -2.33
N CYS A 36 -2.04 -13.80 -2.47
CA CYS A 36 -1.87 -12.48 -3.08
C CYS A 36 -2.49 -12.36 -4.49
N PRO A 37 -2.13 -13.19 -5.49
CA PRO A 37 -2.73 -13.15 -6.82
C PRO A 37 -4.20 -13.57 -6.79
N LEU A 38 -4.59 -14.51 -5.92
CA LEU A 38 -5.98 -14.96 -5.82
C LEU A 38 -6.91 -13.83 -5.32
N ILE A 39 -6.47 -13.05 -4.33
CA ILE A 39 -7.21 -11.87 -3.85
C ILE A 39 -7.21 -10.78 -4.92
N ALA A 40 -6.10 -10.57 -5.64
CA ALA A 40 -6.05 -9.60 -6.73
C ALA A 40 -7.06 -9.95 -7.85
N TRP A 41 -7.15 -11.22 -8.21
CA TRP A 41 -8.13 -11.70 -9.19
C TRP A 41 -9.57 -11.62 -8.67
N ALA A 42 -9.81 -12.03 -7.42
CA ALA A 42 -11.13 -11.96 -6.78
C ALA A 42 -11.64 -10.51 -6.66
N THR A 43 -10.74 -9.56 -6.38
CA THR A 43 -11.06 -8.14 -6.30
C THR A 43 -11.12 -7.46 -7.66
N LYS A 44 -10.78 -8.17 -8.76
CA LYS A 44 -10.79 -7.67 -10.14
C LYS A 44 -10.08 -6.32 -10.32
N GLY A 45 -9.02 -6.08 -9.55
CA GLY A 45 -8.29 -4.81 -9.59
C GLY A 45 -9.09 -3.58 -9.10
N LYS A 46 -10.23 -3.76 -8.42
CA LYS A 46 -11.10 -2.66 -7.93
C LYS A 46 -10.36 -1.65 -7.04
N TYR A 47 -9.29 -2.08 -6.38
CA TYR A 47 -8.48 -1.24 -5.49
C TYR A 47 -7.16 -0.80 -6.11
N TYR A 48 -6.96 -1.02 -7.42
CA TYR A 48 -5.81 -0.50 -8.13
C TYR A 48 -5.97 1.01 -8.31
N LEU A 49 -5.42 1.77 -7.37
CA LEU A 49 -5.41 3.23 -7.38
C LEU A 49 -4.28 3.72 -8.30
N ALA A 50 -4.43 3.55 -9.61
CA ALA A 50 -3.61 4.26 -10.57
C ALA A 50 -4.00 5.75 -10.54
N ARG A 51 -3.13 6.60 -9.99
CA ARG A 51 -3.36 8.04 -10.04
C ARG A 51 -3.07 8.51 -11.47
N PRO A 52 -4.03 9.17 -12.16
CA PRO A 52 -3.72 9.78 -13.45
C PRO A 52 -2.67 10.86 -13.22
N ASN A 53 -1.62 10.84 -14.03
CA ASN A 53 -0.58 11.86 -14.04
C ASN A 53 -0.93 12.92 -15.11
N PRO A 54 -1.41 14.12 -14.74
CA PRO A 54 -1.91 15.11 -15.70
C PRO A 54 -0.80 15.86 -16.45
N VAL A 55 0.48 15.51 -16.24
CA VAL A 55 1.64 16.21 -16.84
C VAL A 55 1.62 16.17 -18.37
N ASN A 56 1.03 15.14 -18.98
CA ASN A 56 0.81 15.04 -20.43
C ASN A 56 -0.43 15.80 -20.95
N GLY A 57 -1.15 16.51 -20.08
CA GLY A 57 -2.35 17.28 -20.41
C GLY A 57 -3.65 16.60 -20.00
N PRO A 58 -4.74 17.37 -19.84
CA PRO A 58 -6.04 16.85 -19.42
C PRO A 58 -6.72 16.11 -20.58
N GLY A 59 -6.48 14.80 -20.71
CA GLY A 59 -7.19 13.95 -21.68
C GLY A 59 -6.31 12.98 -22.46
N VAL A 60 -5.00 12.95 -22.23
CA VAL A 60 -4.14 11.91 -22.82
C VAL A 60 -4.24 10.66 -21.94
N GLU A 61 -5.04 9.69 -22.36
CA GLU A 61 -4.87 8.32 -21.89
C GLU A 61 -3.43 7.91 -22.22
N ILE A 62 -2.73 7.34 -21.24
CA ILE A 62 -1.28 7.10 -21.25
C ILE A 62 -0.85 6.35 -22.53
N GLU A 63 -0.48 7.09 -23.58
CA GLU A 63 -0.04 6.51 -24.86
C GLU A 63 1.47 6.20 -24.85
N ASP A 64 2.25 6.94 -24.07
CA ASP A 64 3.70 6.76 -24.02
C ASP A 64 4.27 6.93 -22.60
N ILE A 65 4.64 5.81 -21.98
CA ILE A 65 5.30 5.77 -20.66
C ILE A 65 6.76 6.25 -20.77
N THR A 66 7.32 6.27 -21.99
CA THR A 66 8.68 6.73 -22.31
C THR A 66 8.74 8.21 -22.71
N ALA A 67 7.64 8.94 -22.51
CA ALA A 67 7.63 10.38 -22.67
C ALA A 67 8.47 11.04 -21.57
N THR A 68 9.49 11.81 -21.99
CA THR A 68 10.38 12.53 -21.08
C THR A 68 9.90 13.97 -20.85
N HIS A 69 9.94 14.40 -19.59
CA HIS A 69 9.61 15.75 -19.15
C HIS A 69 10.76 16.34 -18.33
N ILE A 70 10.97 17.65 -18.47
CA ILE A 70 12.03 18.37 -17.75
C ILE A 70 11.53 18.74 -16.36
N CYS A 71 12.32 18.45 -15.33
CA CYS A 71 12.07 18.90 -13.96
C CYS A 71 12.40 20.40 -13.83
N SER A 72 11.45 21.20 -13.36
CA SER A 72 11.61 22.65 -13.14
C SER A 72 12.65 23.03 -12.07
N VAL A 73 13.11 22.08 -11.24
CA VAL A 73 14.04 22.33 -10.13
C VAL A 73 15.48 21.96 -10.49
N CYS A 74 15.69 20.78 -11.06
CA CYS A 74 17.03 20.27 -11.39
C CYS A 74 17.35 20.29 -12.90
N ASP A 75 16.43 20.81 -13.72
CA ASP A 75 16.56 20.97 -15.19
C ASP A 75 16.97 19.68 -15.93
N THR A 76 16.63 18.52 -15.34
CA THR A 76 16.95 17.19 -15.87
C THR A 76 15.70 16.55 -16.44
N ALA A 77 15.85 15.82 -17.55
CA ALA A 77 14.77 15.06 -18.19
C ALA A 77 14.53 13.74 -17.46
N TYR A 78 13.27 13.46 -17.13
CA TYR A 78 12.83 12.22 -16.50
C TYR A 78 11.59 11.67 -17.20
N GLU A 79 11.39 10.36 -17.08
CA GLU A 79 10.23 9.68 -17.64
C GLU A 79 8.94 10.06 -16.93
N LEU A 80 7.81 9.94 -17.62
CA LEU A 80 6.47 10.21 -17.10
C LEU A 80 6.15 9.58 -15.71
N PRO A 81 6.55 8.32 -15.39
CA PRO A 81 6.34 7.77 -14.05
C PRO A 81 7.13 8.49 -12.94
N ASP A 82 8.24 9.16 -13.27
CA ASP A 82 9.13 9.82 -12.31
C ASP A 82 8.84 11.32 -12.16
N ILE A 83 7.95 11.87 -12.98
CA ILE A 83 7.55 13.27 -12.95
C ILE A 83 6.16 13.40 -12.33
N ALA A 84 5.98 14.38 -11.45
CA ALA A 84 4.71 14.75 -10.86
C ALA A 84 4.38 16.22 -11.16
N ASP A 85 3.10 16.51 -11.34
CA ASP A 85 2.60 17.88 -11.36
C ASP A 85 2.45 18.41 -9.92
N CYS A 86 3.27 19.40 -9.56
CA CYS A 86 3.31 19.94 -8.21
C CYS A 86 2.64 21.33 -8.14
N PRO A 87 1.58 21.51 -7.33
CA PRO A 87 0.88 22.78 -7.21
C PRO A 87 1.75 23.88 -6.56
N VAL A 88 2.66 23.50 -5.67
CA VAL A 88 3.55 24.41 -4.91
C VAL A 88 4.65 24.98 -5.80
N ARG A 89 5.23 24.14 -6.66
CA ARG A 89 6.27 24.56 -7.61
C ARG A 89 5.70 25.11 -8.92
N SER A 90 4.39 24.94 -9.15
CA SER A 90 3.68 25.33 -10.38
C SER A 90 4.34 24.78 -11.66
N GLY A 91 4.63 23.48 -11.67
CA GLY A 91 5.25 22.81 -12.81
C GLY A 91 5.60 21.34 -12.55
N SER A 92 6.21 20.70 -13.57
CA SER A 92 6.74 19.34 -13.50
C SER A 92 7.92 19.27 -12.54
N VAL A 93 7.85 18.31 -11.61
CA VAL A 93 8.88 18.08 -10.59
C VAL A 93 9.17 16.57 -10.52
N CYS A 94 10.45 16.19 -10.40
CA CYS A 94 10.80 14.78 -10.27
C CYS A 94 10.49 14.26 -8.85
N SER A 95 10.31 12.95 -8.72
CA SER A 95 10.03 12.27 -7.44
C SER A 95 11.05 12.60 -6.34
N LEU A 96 12.33 12.76 -6.71
CA LEU A 96 13.40 13.09 -5.78
C LEU A 96 13.31 14.53 -5.26
N CYS A 97 13.18 15.50 -6.17
CA CYS A 97 12.99 16.90 -5.79
C CYS A 97 11.68 17.08 -4.99
N CYS A 98 10.63 16.35 -5.33
CA CYS A 98 9.36 16.37 -4.58
C CYS A 98 9.52 15.86 -3.15
N SER A 99 10.33 14.82 -2.94
CA SER A 99 10.53 14.21 -1.61
C SER A 99 11.46 15.02 -0.71
N LEU A 100 12.35 15.82 -1.31
CA LEU A 100 13.30 16.69 -0.59
C LEU A 100 12.74 18.10 -0.33
N ASP A 101 11.62 18.47 -0.96
CA ASP A 101 11.02 19.79 -0.79
C ASP A 101 10.26 19.89 0.54
N ALA A 102 10.90 20.54 1.52
CA ALA A 102 10.33 20.77 2.85
C ALA A 102 9.19 21.80 2.85
N GLU A 103 9.04 22.60 1.78
CA GLU A 103 8.01 23.63 1.66
C GLU A 103 6.65 23.02 1.25
N CYS A 104 6.64 21.80 0.70
CA CYS A 104 5.45 21.19 0.11
C CYS A 104 4.42 20.70 1.14
N GLY A 105 4.85 20.26 2.33
CA GLY A 105 3.94 19.97 3.47
C GLY A 105 2.75 19.04 3.18
N GLU A 106 2.90 18.10 2.24
CA GLU A 106 1.84 17.21 1.71
C GLU A 106 0.66 17.89 1.00
N VAL A 107 0.81 19.15 0.58
CA VAL A 107 -0.20 19.85 -0.21
C VAL A 107 -0.32 19.19 -1.59
N ARG A 108 -1.40 18.44 -1.82
CA ARG A 108 -1.68 17.81 -3.12
C ARG A 108 -2.97 18.37 -3.71
N ARG A 109 -2.86 18.86 -4.97
CA ARG A 109 -3.91 19.29 -5.92
C ARG A 109 -4.24 20.80 -5.93
N ASN A 110 -4.12 21.42 -7.10
CA ASN A 110 -4.76 22.69 -7.47
C ASN A 110 -6.08 22.38 -8.21
N GLU A 111 -7.18 22.04 -7.52
CA GLU A 111 -8.53 22.08 -8.12
C GLU A 111 -9.63 22.19 -7.03
N PRO A 112 -10.76 22.92 -7.27
CA PRO A 112 -11.70 23.35 -6.23
C PRO A 112 -12.71 22.26 -5.74
N THR A 113 -12.64 21.03 -6.26
CA THR A 113 -13.64 19.98 -5.97
C THR A 113 -12.98 18.68 -5.54
N ALA A 114 -12.28 18.70 -4.41
CA ALA A 114 -12.11 17.52 -3.58
C ALA A 114 -11.75 18.02 -2.18
N GLY A 115 -12.75 18.12 -1.31
CA GLY A 115 -12.49 18.27 0.12
C GLY A 115 -11.52 17.17 0.60
N PRO A 116 -10.91 17.32 1.79
CA PRO A 116 -9.98 16.33 2.31
C PRO A 116 -10.59 14.94 2.14
N VAL A 117 -9.85 14.02 1.50
CA VAL A 117 -10.23 12.61 1.48
C VAL A 117 -10.31 12.21 2.95
N ARG A 118 -11.53 12.19 3.47
CA ARG A 118 -11.81 11.75 4.83
C ARG A 118 -11.52 10.27 4.83
N MET A 119 -10.25 9.93 5.02
CA MET A 119 -9.89 8.60 5.48
C MET A 119 -10.66 8.45 6.79
N PRO A 120 -11.64 7.53 6.86
CA PRO A 120 -12.30 7.27 8.14
C PRO A 120 -11.18 6.93 9.11
N MET A 121 -11.13 7.65 10.22
CA MET A 121 -10.17 7.39 11.28
C MET A 121 -10.32 5.90 11.62
N PRO A 122 -9.25 5.08 11.51
CA PRO A 122 -9.38 3.65 11.79
C PRO A 122 -9.88 3.52 13.22
N THR A 123 -11.14 3.11 13.39
CA THR A 123 -11.72 2.83 14.70
C THR A 123 -11.06 1.57 15.21
N ILE A 124 -9.97 1.75 15.95
CA ILE A 124 -9.40 0.69 16.77
C ILE A 124 -10.49 0.40 17.82
N ARG A 125 -11.14 -0.76 17.73
CA ARG A 125 -11.87 -1.29 18.88
C ARG A 125 -10.82 -1.50 19.95
N THR A 126 -10.81 -0.64 20.97
CA THR A 126 -10.03 -0.86 22.17
C THR A 126 -10.57 -2.17 22.76
N ALA A 127 -9.84 -3.27 22.55
CA ALA A 127 -10.09 -4.48 23.30
C ALA A 127 -9.79 -4.11 24.75
N THR A 128 -10.84 -3.89 25.55
CA THR A 128 -10.71 -3.79 26.99
C THR A 128 -10.04 -5.08 27.43
N ALA A 129 -8.77 -4.96 27.81
CA ALA A 129 -8.01 -6.00 28.45
C ALA A 129 -8.67 -6.29 29.79
N THR A 130 -9.64 -7.20 29.81
CA THR A 130 -10.04 -7.86 31.05
C THR A 130 -8.95 -8.86 31.35
N ALA A 131 -7.97 -8.38 32.14
CA ALA A 131 -6.90 -9.16 32.69
C ALA A 131 -7.43 -10.41 33.38
N THR A 132 -6.76 -11.51 33.06
CA THR A 132 -6.52 -12.69 33.90
C THR A 132 -6.74 -12.44 35.40
N ALA A 133 -7.74 -13.09 35.97
CA ALA A 133 -7.74 -13.51 37.37
C ALA A 133 -8.55 -14.81 37.51
N SER A 134 -7.95 -15.79 38.19
CA SER A 134 -8.54 -17.03 38.74
C SER A 134 -8.70 -18.23 37.80
N ALA A 135 -7.68 -19.12 37.78
CA ALA A 135 -7.81 -20.50 38.30
C ALA A 135 -6.50 -21.31 38.15
N GLU A 136 -5.46 -20.95 38.91
CA GLU A 136 -4.55 -21.95 39.51
C GLU A 136 -5.15 -22.26 40.89
N ALA A 137 -6.00 -23.29 40.98
CA ALA A 137 -6.38 -23.93 42.23
C ALA A 137 -7.15 -25.24 41.95
N LYS A 138 -6.56 -26.35 42.38
CA LYS A 138 -7.15 -27.70 42.59
C LYS A 138 -7.51 -28.54 41.35
N ALA A 139 -6.63 -29.48 41.02
CA ALA A 139 -6.81 -30.95 41.16
C ALA A 139 -5.94 -31.70 40.15
#